data_AF-A0A6N9TDM0-F1
#
_entry.id   AF-A0A6N9TDM0-F1
#
_cell.length_a   1.000
_cell.length_b   1.000
_cell.length_c   1.000
_cell.angle_alpha   90.00
_cell.angle_beta   90.00
_cell.angle_gamma   90.00
#
_symmetry.space_group_name_H-M   'P 1'
#
loop_
_entity.id
_entity.type
_entity.pdbx_description
1 polymer ?
#
loop_
_entity_poly.entity_id
_entity_poly.type
_entity_poly.pdbx_seq_one_letter_code
_entity_poly.pdbx_strand_id
1 'polypeptide(L)'
;MNNNKLSFFPTAQLLLKTGTVTLTLLVSGVTHADKLSVAQQEKSQSGDAMGTPSTVACPSEFHSIVLSSDATQCQQFESKIPAAMVYHTAMSPSQVIGFYKEQLPMFKTHPVVNQRTLITSKERHTKIVVSPDNKGAQVDILVIAK
;
A
#
# COMPACT_ATOMS: atom_id res chain seq x y z
N MET A 1 -20.52 -50.13 -8.83
CA MET A 1 -19.95 -51.42 -8.39
C MET A 1 -18.46 -51.41 -8.69
N ASN A 2 -17.67 -51.86 -7.73
CA ASN A 2 -16.21 -52.13 -7.75
C ASN A 2 -15.32 -50.88 -7.60
N ASN A 3 -14.88 -50.50 -6.40
CA ASN A 3 -13.98 -51.15 -5.42
C ASN A 3 -12.51 -50.98 -5.77
N ASN A 4 -11.77 -50.25 -4.92
CA ASN A 4 -10.44 -50.60 -4.37
C ASN A 4 -9.66 -49.32 -4.01
N LYS A 5 -8.88 -49.24 -2.96
CA LYS A 5 -8.78 -49.96 -1.68
C LYS A 5 -7.87 -49.07 -0.83
N LEU A 6 -8.17 -48.92 0.46
CA LEU A 6 -7.35 -48.24 1.45
C LEU A 6 -5.93 -48.81 1.55
N SER A 7 -4.96 -47.91 1.76
CA SER A 7 -3.68 -48.14 2.47
C SER A 7 -2.85 -46.86 2.36
N PHE A 8 -2.10 -46.34 3.33
CA PHE A 8 -1.81 -46.65 4.73
C PHE A 8 -0.97 -45.44 5.19
N PHE A 9 -1.18 -44.93 6.41
CA PHE A 9 -0.29 -43.92 7.01
C PHE A 9 1.10 -44.53 7.25
N PRO A 10 2.15 -43.68 7.31
CA PRO A 10 2.83 -43.61 8.59
C PRO A 10 3.06 -42.16 9.05
N THR A 11 2.69 -41.97 10.30
CA THR A 11 2.94 -40.85 11.19
C THR A 11 4.43 -40.57 11.30
N ALA A 12 4.90 -39.44 10.79
CA ALA A 12 6.20 -38.88 11.20
C ALA A 12 5.96 -38.01 12.43
N GLN A 13 6.08 -38.61 13.62
CA GLN A 13 6.22 -37.86 14.86
C GLN A 13 7.62 -37.26 14.88
N LEU A 14 7.73 -35.97 14.59
CA LEU A 14 8.96 -35.22 14.85
C LEU A 14 8.95 -34.80 16.33
N LEU A 15 9.71 -35.54 17.14
CA LEU A 15 10.05 -35.15 18.51
C LEU A 15 10.74 -33.78 18.50
N LEU A 16 10.02 -32.71 18.84
CA LEU A 16 10.66 -31.47 19.27
C LEU A 16 11.10 -31.64 20.72
N LYS A 17 12.41 -31.85 20.92
CA LYS A 17 13.04 -31.79 22.24
C LYS A 17 12.85 -30.38 22.81
N THR A 18 12.23 -30.30 23.97
CA THR A 18 12.11 -29.10 24.80
C THR A 18 13.51 -28.68 25.26
N GLY A 19 14.10 -27.72 24.56
CA GLY A 19 15.28 -27.00 25.03
C GLY A 19 14.85 -25.72 25.72
N THR A 20 14.97 -25.69 27.04
CA THR A 20 14.77 -24.47 27.84
C THR A 20 15.89 -23.48 27.49
N VAL A 21 15.57 -22.46 26.69
CA VAL A 21 16.49 -21.35 26.40
C VAL A 21 16.29 -20.29 27.48
N THR A 22 17.19 -20.26 28.45
CA THR A 22 17.21 -19.25 29.51
C THR A 22 17.60 -17.91 28.91
N LEU A 23 16.62 -17.00 28.78
CA LEU A 23 16.82 -15.64 28.27
C LEU A 23 17.32 -14.74 29.42
N THR A 24 18.63 -14.51 29.48
CA THR A 24 19.23 -13.54 30.41
C THR A 24 19.05 -12.12 29.86
N LEU A 25 18.16 -11.36 30.48
CA LEU A 25 18.01 -9.92 30.25
C LEU A 25 19.15 -9.17 30.95
N LEU A 26 20.19 -8.80 30.20
CA LEU A 26 21.14 -7.77 30.63
C LEU A 26 20.56 -6.41 30.25
N VAL A 27 19.97 -5.73 31.22
CA VAL A 27 19.62 -4.32 31.13
C VAL A 27 20.89 -3.52 31.40
N SER A 28 21.38 -2.82 30.39
CA SER A 28 22.39 -1.77 30.56
C SER A 28 21.88 -0.55 29.81
N GLY A 29 21.29 0.36 30.57
CA GLY A 29 20.83 1.63 30.07
C GLY A 29 22.01 2.54 29.74
N VAL A 30 21.96 3.16 28.57
CA VAL A 30 22.50 4.51 28.32
C VAL A 30 21.60 5.14 27.27
N THR A 31 20.69 6.01 27.69
CA THR A 31 20.03 6.97 26.80
C THR A 31 20.81 8.28 26.88
N HIS A 32 21.71 8.53 25.93
CA HIS A 32 22.10 9.90 25.60
C HIS A 32 21.13 10.38 24.52
N ALA A 33 20.06 11.06 24.95
CA ALA A 33 19.30 11.91 24.06
C ALA A 33 20.09 13.22 23.91
N ASP A 34 20.92 13.30 22.88
CA ASP A 34 21.56 14.56 22.50
C ASP A 34 20.49 15.47 21.91
N LYS A 35 20.00 16.39 22.74
CA LYS A 35 19.00 17.37 22.34
C LYS A 35 19.74 18.45 21.57
N LEU A 36 19.78 18.35 20.24
CA LEU A 36 20.22 19.46 19.38
C LEU A 36 19.28 20.65 19.62
N SER A 37 19.71 21.59 20.45
CA SER A 37 19.09 22.89 20.65
C SER A 37 19.35 23.74 19.41
N VAL A 38 18.47 23.67 18.41
CA VAL A 38 18.41 24.72 17.39
C VAL A 38 17.72 25.92 18.03
N ALA A 39 18.48 27.00 18.23
CA ALA A 39 17.94 28.28 18.67
C ALA A 39 16.88 28.75 17.66
N GLN A 40 15.64 28.89 18.11
CA GLN A 40 14.58 29.58 17.38
C GLN A 40 15.00 31.04 17.16
N GLN A 41 15.42 31.35 15.93
CA GLN A 41 15.27 32.70 15.39
C GLN A 41 13.88 32.78 14.78
N GLU A 42 12.97 33.42 15.49
CA GLU A 42 11.72 33.91 14.94
C GLU A 42 12.04 34.93 13.85
N LYS A 43 12.02 34.48 12.60
CA LYS A 43 11.90 35.35 11.44
C LYS A 43 10.75 34.85 10.60
N SER A 44 9.61 35.52 10.76
CA SER A 44 8.40 35.33 9.98
C SER A 44 8.71 35.36 8.48
N GLN A 45 8.59 34.21 7.83
CA GLN A 45 8.47 34.09 6.38
C GLN A 45 7.62 32.86 6.10
N SER A 46 6.53 33.08 5.37
CA SER A 46 5.50 32.12 4.99
C SER A 46 6.11 30.91 4.30
N GLY A 47 6.28 29.81 5.05
CA GLY A 47 6.46 28.48 4.48
C GLY A 47 5.07 27.90 4.22
N ASP A 48 4.80 27.54 2.96
CA ASP A 48 3.65 26.72 2.62
C ASP A 48 3.55 25.56 3.61
N ALA A 49 2.40 25.49 4.28
CA ALA A 49 2.10 24.43 5.21
C ALA A 49 2.38 23.10 4.52
N MET A 50 3.24 22.28 5.12
CA MET A 50 3.30 20.85 4.83
C MET A 50 1.87 20.32 5.04
N GLY A 51 1.12 20.20 3.94
CA GLY A 51 -0.32 19.98 3.96
C GLY A 51 -0.62 18.77 4.84
N THR A 52 -1.35 19.00 5.92
CA THR A 52 -1.83 17.91 6.77
C THR A 52 -2.66 16.98 5.90
N PRO A 53 -2.33 15.68 5.85
CA PRO A 53 -3.15 14.69 5.16
C PRO A 53 -4.60 14.80 5.61
N SER A 54 -5.49 15.16 4.69
CA SER A 54 -6.92 15.08 4.98
C SER A 54 -7.36 13.64 4.76
N THR A 55 -7.72 12.95 5.85
CA THR A 55 -8.42 11.67 5.79
C THR A 55 -9.87 11.95 5.41
N VAL A 56 -10.11 12.10 4.12
CA VAL A 56 -11.44 12.32 3.55
C VAL A 56 -12.21 11.00 3.50
N ALA A 57 -13.54 11.08 3.54
CA ALA A 57 -14.35 9.98 3.06
C ALA A 57 -13.92 9.65 1.62
N CYS A 58 -13.75 8.37 1.32
CA CYS A 58 -13.31 7.95 0.00
C CYS A 58 -14.34 8.41 -1.06
N PRO A 59 -13.92 9.25 -2.03
CA PRO A 59 -14.82 9.62 -3.10
C PRO A 59 -15.09 8.40 -4.00
N SER A 60 -16.26 8.35 -4.65
CA SER A 60 -16.52 7.31 -5.65
C SER A 60 -15.62 7.45 -6.88
N GLU A 61 -15.12 8.66 -7.14
CA GLU A 61 -14.32 9.00 -8.31
C GLU A 61 -13.31 10.12 -7.97
N PHE A 62 -12.13 10.05 -8.58
CA PHE A 62 -11.08 11.06 -8.49
C PHE A 62 -10.57 11.41 -9.89
N HIS A 63 -10.91 12.61 -10.39
CA HIS A 63 -10.53 13.07 -11.75
C HIS A 63 -10.85 12.06 -12.85
N SER A 64 -12.10 11.61 -12.91
CA SER A 64 -12.58 10.60 -13.85
C SER A 64 -12.03 9.17 -13.64
N ILE A 65 -11.35 8.93 -12.53
CA ILE A 65 -10.88 7.59 -12.13
C ILE A 65 -11.76 7.08 -11.00
N VAL A 66 -12.56 6.06 -11.29
CA VAL A 66 -13.43 5.42 -10.30
C VAL A 66 -12.58 4.65 -9.28
N LEU A 67 -12.99 4.73 -8.02
CA LEU A 67 -12.37 4.00 -6.91
C LEU A 67 -13.11 2.68 -6.71
N SER A 68 -12.43 1.67 -6.16
CA SER A 68 -13.10 0.44 -5.78
C SER A 68 -14.19 0.72 -4.74
N SER A 69 -15.29 -0.04 -4.77
CA SER A 69 -16.42 0.18 -3.85
C SER A 69 -16.07 -0.05 -2.37
N ASP A 70 -14.98 -0.77 -2.11
CA ASP A 70 -14.42 -1.05 -0.78
C ASP A 70 -13.25 -0.12 -0.43
N ALA A 71 -13.08 1.00 -1.15
CA ALA A 71 -12.02 1.95 -0.90
C ALA A 71 -12.09 2.49 0.55
N THR A 72 -10.94 2.46 1.21
CA THR A 72 -10.75 2.89 2.60
C THR A 72 -9.44 3.66 2.73
N GLN A 73 -9.26 4.38 3.84
CA GLN A 73 -8.02 5.10 4.14
C GLN A 73 -7.60 6.07 3.01
N CYS A 74 -8.57 6.76 2.40
CA CYS A 74 -8.30 7.69 1.34
C CYS A 74 -7.55 8.92 1.86
N GLN A 75 -6.43 9.22 1.23
CA GLN A 75 -5.65 10.41 1.48
C GLN A 75 -5.43 11.14 0.17
N GLN A 76 -6.01 12.34 0.09
CA GLN A 76 -5.83 13.23 -1.02
C GLN A 76 -4.67 14.19 -0.71
N PHE A 77 -3.68 14.23 -1.60
CA PHE A 77 -2.52 15.11 -1.45
C PHE A 77 -2.74 16.44 -2.17
N GLU A 78 -3.32 16.40 -3.37
CA GLU A 78 -3.68 17.60 -4.14
C GLU A 78 -4.97 17.33 -4.92
N SER A 79 -5.85 18.32 -4.94
CA SER A 79 -7.17 18.27 -5.54
C SER A 79 -7.22 18.83 -6.95
N LYS A 80 -6.33 19.76 -7.30
CA LYS A 80 -6.23 20.37 -8.62
C LYS A 80 -5.10 19.72 -9.43
N ILE A 81 -5.20 19.72 -10.75
CA ILE A 81 -4.15 19.12 -11.60
C ILE A 81 -2.85 19.94 -11.47
N PRO A 82 -1.69 19.32 -11.16
CA PRO A 82 -1.46 17.89 -10.96
C PRO A 82 -2.05 17.37 -9.64
N ALA A 83 -2.97 16.41 -9.74
CA ALA A 83 -3.73 15.90 -8.61
C ALA A 83 -3.22 14.51 -8.22
N ALA A 84 -3.16 14.24 -6.92
CA ALA A 84 -2.69 12.96 -6.40
C ALA A 84 -3.53 12.49 -5.22
N MET A 85 -3.81 11.19 -5.20
CA MET A 85 -4.55 10.54 -4.12
C MET A 85 -4.05 9.11 -3.94
N VAL A 86 -4.10 8.61 -2.71
CA VAL A 86 -3.90 7.21 -2.36
C VAL A 86 -5.15 6.66 -1.67
N TYR A 87 -5.44 5.38 -1.87
CA TYR A 87 -6.41 4.65 -1.07
C TYR A 87 -6.01 3.18 -0.89
N HIS A 88 -6.63 2.52 0.08
CA HIS A 88 -6.51 1.08 0.34
C HIS A 88 -7.79 0.36 -0.09
N THR A 89 -7.65 -0.85 -0.64
CA THR A 89 -8.74 -1.78 -0.98
C THR A 89 -8.38 -3.19 -0.51
N ALA A 90 -9.39 -3.97 -0.12
CA ALA A 90 -9.22 -5.38 0.22
C ALA A 90 -9.04 -6.27 -1.01
N MET A 91 -9.23 -5.74 -2.23
CA MET A 91 -8.92 -6.43 -3.46
C MET A 91 -7.42 -6.79 -3.52
N SER A 92 -7.13 -8.01 -3.97
CA SER A 92 -5.74 -8.39 -4.29
C SER A 92 -5.18 -7.55 -5.45
N PRO A 93 -3.86 -7.40 -5.57
CA PRO A 93 -3.26 -6.61 -6.65
C PRO A 93 -3.74 -7.01 -8.06
N SER A 94 -3.93 -8.30 -8.34
CA SER A 94 -4.44 -8.77 -9.63
C SER A 94 -5.89 -8.37 -9.89
N GLN A 95 -6.74 -8.37 -8.85
CA GLN A 95 -8.13 -7.89 -8.93
C GLN A 95 -8.18 -6.39 -9.19
N VAL A 96 -7.34 -5.59 -8.53
CA VAL A 96 -7.23 -4.14 -8.80
C VAL A 96 -6.80 -3.88 -10.25
N ILE A 97 -5.82 -4.62 -10.75
CA ILE A 97 -5.37 -4.50 -12.15
C ILE A 97 -6.51 -4.86 -13.12
N GLY A 98 -7.27 -5.91 -12.83
CA GLY A 98 -8.45 -6.31 -13.60
C GLY A 98 -9.53 -5.23 -13.61
N PHE A 99 -9.89 -4.72 -12.44
CA PHE A 99 -10.86 -3.63 -12.24
C PHE A 99 -10.53 -2.41 -13.11
N TYR A 100 -9.28 -1.93 -13.08
CA TYR A 100 -8.89 -0.77 -13.89
C TYR A 100 -8.80 -1.07 -15.38
N LYS A 101 -8.43 -2.29 -15.79
CA LYS A 101 -8.43 -2.69 -17.21
C LYS A 101 -9.83 -2.69 -17.82
N GLU A 102 -10.83 -3.15 -17.06
CA GLU A 102 -12.23 -3.20 -17.53
C GLU A 102 -12.83 -1.81 -17.68
N GLN A 103 -12.56 -0.91 -16.74
CA GLN A 103 -13.12 0.44 -16.75
C GLN A 103 -12.37 1.40 -17.69
N LEU A 104 -11.09 1.15 -17.91
CA LEU A 104 -10.21 2.03 -18.67
C LEU A 104 -9.50 1.23 -19.77
N PRO A 105 -10.22 0.77 -20.81
CA PRO A 105 -9.67 -0.15 -21.82
C PRO A 105 -8.49 0.43 -22.61
N MET A 106 -8.31 1.75 -22.58
CA MET A 106 -7.18 2.45 -23.22
C MET A 106 -5.92 2.51 -22.35
N PHE A 107 -5.93 1.97 -21.14
CA PHE A 107 -4.81 2.03 -20.22
C PHE A 107 -3.88 0.83 -20.42
N LYS A 108 -2.58 1.10 -20.42
CA LYS A 108 -1.52 0.10 -20.53
C LYS A 108 -1.04 -0.31 -19.15
N THR A 109 -1.09 -1.60 -18.86
CA THR A 109 -0.39 -2.20 -17.72
C THR A 109 1.07 -2.46 -18.09
N HIS A 110 1.99 -2.07 -17.23
CA HIS A 110 3.43 -2.29 -17.39
C HIS A 110 3.88 -3.52 -16.59
N PRO A 111 5.07 -4.09 -16.90
CA PRO A 111 5.66 -5.15 -16.09
C PRO A 111 5.80 -4.75 -14.61
N VAL A 112 5.74 -5.75 -13.74
CA VAL A 112 5.90 -5.55 -12.29
C VAL A 112 7.35 -5.11 -11.98
N VAL A 113 7.50 -4.07 -11.16
CA VAL A 113 8.79 -3.59 -10.66
C VAL A 113 8.68 -3.43 -9.14
N ASN A 114 9.57 -4.08 -8.39
CA ASN A 114 9.55 -4.08 -6.91
C ASN A 114 8.18 -4.44 -6.33
N GLN A 115 7.56 -5.48 -6.90
CA GLN A 115 6.21 -5.96 -6.54
C GLN A 115 5.06 -4.98 -6.83
N ARG A 116 5.35 -3.81 -7.43
CA ARG A 116 4.33 -2.82 -7.82
C ARG A 116 4.03 -2.92 -9.30
N THR A 117 2.78 -2.69 -9.65
CA THR A 117 2.34 -2.63 -11.05
C THR A 117 1.95 -1.21 -11.41
N LEU A 118 2.56 -0.68 -12.47
CA LEU A 118 2.16 0.61 -13.03
C LEU A 118 1.11 0.39 -14.13
N ILE A 119 0.06 1.19 -14.11
CA ILE A 119 -0.96 1.31 -15.15
C ILE A 119 -0.94 2.76 -15.62
N THR A 120 -0.86 3.00 -16.92
CA THR A 120 -0.87 4.36 -17.49
C THR A 120 -1.92 4.50 -18.56
N SER A 121 -2.63 5.62 -18.57
CA SER A 121 -3.42 6.04 -19.74
C SER A 121 -2.57 6.06 -21.03
N LYS A 122 -3.23 5.94 -22.20
CA LYS A 122 -2.57 6.03 -23.51
C LYS A 122 -1.71 7.29 -23.67
N GLU A 123 -2.22 8.42 -23.21
CA GLU A 123 -1.55 9.74 -23.26
C GLU A 123 -0.61 9.98 -22.08
N ARG A 124 -0.51 9.04 -21.13
CA ARG A 124 0.33 9.11 -19.90
C ARG A 124 -0.01 10.23 -18.92
N HIS A 125 -1.16 10.90 -19.08
CA HIS A 125 -1.65 11.92 -18.15
C HIS A 125 -2.21 11.34 -16.85
N THR A 126 -2.70 10.10 -16.88
CA THR A 126 -3.04 9.33 -15.67
C THR A 126 -2.04 8.21 -15.45
N LYS A 127 -1.56 8.08 -14.21
CA LYS A 127 -0.73 6.97 -13.71
C LYS A 127 -1.39 6.40 -12.47
N ILE A 128 -1.51 5.08 -12.43
CA ILE A 128 -2.03 4.33 -11.28
C ILE A 128 -0.96 3.32 -10.89
N VAL A 129 -0.53 3.35 -9.64
CA VAL A 129 0.41 2.37 -9.10
C VAL A 129 -0.35 1.47 -8.14
N VAL A 130 -0.27 0.17 -8.37
CA VAL A 130 -0.87 -0.85 -7.51
C VAL A 130 0.25 -1.52 -6.73
N SER A 131 0.22 -1.37 -5.41
CA SER A 131 1.19 -1.93 -4.48
C SER A 131 0.52 -2.95 -3.57
N PRO A 132 1.07 -4.17 -3.39
CA PRO A 132 0.55 -5.13 -2.41
C PRO A 132 0.65 -4.57 -1.00
N ASP A 133 -0.40 -4.76 -0.20
CA ASP A 133 -0.42 -4.41 1.23
C ASP A 133 -1.09 -5.54 2.02
N ASN A 134 -0.38 -6.65 2.24
CA ASN A 134 -0.69 -7.87 3.03
C ASN A 134 -2.15 -8.40 3.09
N LYS A 135 -3.13 -7.54 3.39
CA LYS A 135 -4.58 -7.74 3.40
C LYS A 135 -5.29 -7.24 2.12
N GLY A 136 -4.55 -6.72 1.15
CA GLY A 136 -5.12 -6.19 -0.09
C GLY A 136 -4.08 -5.43 -0.90
N ALA A 137 -4.44 -4.23 -1.34
CA ALA A 137 -3.55 -3.36 -2.11
C ALA A 137 -3.73 -1.89 -1.75
N GLN A 138 -2.61 -1.16 -1.78
CA GLN A 138 -2.58 0.28 -1.85
C GLN A 138 -2.59 0.71 -3.33
N VAL A 139 -3.39 1.72 -3.64
CA VAL A 139 -3.54 2.28 -4.99
C VAL A 139 -3.19 3.75 -4.96
N ASP A 140 -2.11 4.12 -5.63
CA ASP A 140 -1.69 5.51 -5.80
C ASP A 140 -2.14 6.01 -7.18
N ILE A 141 -2.90 7.10 -7.22
CA ILE A 141 -3.38 7.73 -8.45
C ILE A 141 -2.71 9.09 -8.60
N LEU A 142 -2.11 9.32 -9.77
CA LEU A 142 -1.56 10.61 -10.19
C LEU A 142 -2.21 11.02 -11.52
N VAL A 143 -2.78 12.22 -11.54
CA VAL A 143 -3.32 12.87 -12.74
C VAL A 143 -2.54 14.16 -13.00
N ILE A 144 -1.90 14.25 -14.15
CA ILE A 144 -1.15 15.42 -14.61
C ILE A 144 -1.88 16.10 -15.79
N ALA A 145 -1.47 17.33 -16.11
CA ALA A 145 -2.04 18.08 -17.22
C ALA A 145 -1.83 17.36 -18.56
N LYS A 146 -2.78 17.57 -19.48
CA LYS A 146 -2.72 17.07 -20.86
C LYS A 146 -1.74 17.84 -21.73
#